data_AF-A0A7W7ME00-F1
#
_entry.id   AF-A0A7W7ME00-F1
#
_cell.length_a   1.000
_cell.length_b   1.000
_cell.length_c   1.000
_cell.angle_alpha   90.00
_cell.angle_beta   90.00
_cell.angle_gamma   90.00
#
_symmetry.space_group_name_H-M   'P 1'
#
loop_
_entity.id
_entity.type
_entity.pdbx_description
1 polymer ?
#
loop_
_entity_poly.entity_id
_entity_poly.type
_entity_poly.pdbx_seq_one_letter_code
_entity_poly.pdbx_strand_id
1 'polypeptide(L)'
;MEVVEVVGAAGVVEVVGATGVVEVVGATGVVEVVGATGVVEVVGATGVVEVVGATGVVEVVGATGVVEVVGVVASDAFGQF
;
A
#
# COMPACT_ATOMS: atom_id res chain seq x y z
N MET A 1 5.97 13.90 -9.63
CA MET A 1 5.29 12.68 -9.16
C MET A 1 5.92 12.35 -7.83
N GLU A 2 5.11 12.18 -6.79
CA GLU A 2 5.60 11.73 -5.49
C GLU A 2 5.79 10.21 -5.55
N VAL A 3 6.91 9.72 -5.04
CA VAL A 3 7.18 8.29 -4.89
C VAL A 3 7.70 8.07 -3.47
N VAL A 4 6.99 7.25 -2.71
CA VAL A 4 7.41 6.80 -1.38
C VAL A 4 7.85 5.35 -1.53
N GLU A 5 9.12 5.08 -1.31
CA GLU A 5 9.69 3.74 -1.42
C GLU A 5 10.25 3.31 -0.07
N VAL A 6 9.86 2.12 0.39
CA VAL A 6 10.35 1.51 1.62
C VAL A 6 10.83 0.10 1.32
N VAL A 7 12.11 -0.18 1.58
CA VAL A 7 12.73 -1.48 1.30
C VAL A 7 13.34 -2.09 2.57
N GLY A 8 12.97 -3.33 2.87
CA GLY A 8 13.60 -4.13 3.94
C GLY A 8 13.37 -3.60 5.35
N ALA A 9 12.25 -2.92 5.59
CA ALA A 9 11.94 -2.37 6.90
C ALA A 9 11.56 -3.46 7.90
N ALA A 10 12.04 -3.33 9.14
CA ALA A 10 11.62 -4.14 10.28
C ALA A 10 10.91 -3.25 11.30
N GLY A 11 9.73 -3.65 11.77
CA GLY A 11 8.90 -2.87 12.68
C GLY A 11 7.66 -2.28 11.99
N VAL A 12 7.33 -1.03 12.30
CA VAL A 12 6.14 -0.35 11.75
C VAL A 12 6.57 0.58 10.61
N VAL A 13 5.91 0.44 9.46
CA VAL A 13 5.97 1.36 8.33
C VAL A 13 4.63 2.06 8.25
N GLU A 14 4.61 3.38 8.41
CA GLU A 14 3.40 4.20 8.34
C GLU A 14 3.55 5.22 7.22
N VAL A 15 2.58 5.24 6.29
CA VAL A 15 2.50 6.20 5.19
C VAL A 15 1.15 6.90 5.24
N VAL A 16 1.15 8.23 5.38
CA VAL A 16 -0.08 9.02 5.52
C VAL A 16 -0.14 10.09 4.43
N GLY A 17 -1.23 10.13 3.66
CA GLY A 17 -1.56 11.22 2.74
C GLY A 17 -0.67 11.31 1.49
N ALA A 18 -0.03 10.21 1.09
CA ALA A 18 0.83 10.20 -0.10
C ALA A 18 0.03 10.46 -1.39
N THR A 19 0.57 11.29 -2.28
CA THR A 19 -0.04 11.65 -3.57
C THR A 19 0.81 11.20 -4.76
N GLY A 20 0.73 9.91 -5.11
CA GLY A 20 1.54 9.32 -6.17
C GLY A 20 1.67 7.81 -6.01
N VAL A 21 2.91 7.30 -6.05
CA VAL A 21 3.19 5.87 -5.87
C VAL A 21 3.73 5.62 -4.47
N VAL A 22 3.16 4.66 -3.76
CA VAL A 22 3.69 4.11 -2.52
C VAL A 22 4.10 2.67 -2.80
N GLU A 23 5.39 2.36 -2.65
CA GLU A 23 5.95 1.04 -2.85
C GLU A 23 6.63 0.56 -1.57
N VAL A 24 6.19 -0.59 -1.04
CA VAL A 24 6.76 -1.21 0.15
C VAL A 24 7.22 -2.63 -0.18
N VAL A 25 8.52 -2.87 -0.12
CA VAL A 25 9.14 -4.16 -0.48
C VAL A 25 9.82 -4.80 0.72
N GLY A 26 9.44 -6.04 1.05
CA GLY A 26 10.13 -6.86 2.05
C GLY A 26 10.00 -6.36 3.49
N ALA A 27 8.87 -5.74 3.84
CA ALA A 27 8.62 -5.28 5.20
C ALA A 27 8.35 -6.45 6.15
N THR A 28 8.90 -6.41 7.37
CA THR A 28 8.60 -7.37 8.46
C THR A 28 8.03 -6.61 9.65
N GLY A 29 6.76 -6.83 9.97
CA GLY A 29 6.04 -6.14 11.04
C GLY A 29 4.69 -5.59 10.55
N VAL A 30 4.42 -4.31 10.77
CA VAL A 30 3.16 -3.66 10.38
C VAL A 30 3.43 -2.67 9.25
N VAL A 31 2.63 -2.72 8.19
CA VAL A 31 2.59 -1.72 7.12
C VAL A 31 1.22 -1.07 7.18
N GLU A 32 1.15 0.22 7.45
CA GLU A 32 -0.07 1.01 7.51
C GLU A 32 -0.01 2.13 6.47
N VAL A 33 -0.98 2.16 5.55
CA VAL A 33 -1.10 3.19 4.52
C VAL A 33 -2.47 3.85 4.64
N VAL A 34 -2.50 5.14 4.98
CA VAL A 34 -3.74 5.91 5.20
C VAL A 34 -3.86 7.06 4.22
N GLY A 35 -4.98 7.11 3.48
CA GLY A 35 -5.33 8.25 2.63
C GLY A 35 -4.45 8.43 1.40
N ALA A 36 -3.89 7.35 0.85
CA ALA A 36 -3.07 7.42 -0.35
C ALA A 36 -3.93 7.74 -1.60
N THR A 37 -3.45 8.65 -2.45
CA THR A 37 -4.04 8.94 -3.76
C THR A 37 -3.06 8.55 -4.86
N GLY A 38 -3.40 7.55 -5.67
CA GLY A 38 -2.54 7.01 -6.72
C GLY A 38 -2.40 5.49 -6.65
N VAL A 39 -1.16 4.97 -6.63
CA VAL A 39 -0.87 3.53 -6.60
C VAL A 39 -0.23 3.18 -5.25
N VAL A 40 -0.75 2.14 -4.59
CA VAL A 40 -0.14 1.53 -3.42
C VAL A 40 0.23 0.10 -3.79
N GLU A 41 1.52 -0.23 -3.73
CA GLU A 41 2.06 -1.55 -4.00
C GLU A 41 2.84 -2.05 -2.77
N VAL A 42 2.45 -3.21 -2.26
CA VAL A 42 3.12 -3.88 -1.13
C VAL A 42 3.56 -5.27 -1.56
N VAL A 43 4.86 -5.51 -1.61
CA VAL A 43 5.46 -6.78 -2.06
C VAL A 43 6.22 -7.45 -0.93
N GLY A 44 5.89 -8.69 -0.62
CA GLY A 44 6.66 -9.54 0.30
C GLY A 44 6.62 -9.08 1.77
N ALA A 45 5.50 -8.51 2.21
CA ALA A 45 5.32 -8.13 3.61
C ALA A 45 5.10 -9.37 4.51
N THR A 46 5.76 -9.42 5.66
CA THR A 46 5.53 -10.45 6.69
C THR A 46 4.98 -9.78 7.95
N GLY A 47 3.72 -10.07 8.31
CA GLY A 47 3.03 -9.45 9.45
C GLY A 47 1.65 -8.89 9.06
N VAL A 48 1.38 -7.63 9.38
CA VAL A 48 0.08 -6.99 9.10
C VAL A 48 0.25 -5.93 8.03
N VAL A 49 -0.63 -5.92 7.03
CA VAL A 49 -0.75 -4.86 6.03
C VAL A 49 -2.15 -4.26 6.14
N GLU A 50 -2.22 -2.97 6.45
CA GLU A 50 -3.46 -2.20 6.55
C GLU A 50 -3.43 -1.04 5.54
N VAL A 51 -4.41 -0.99 4.64
CA VAL A 51 -4.58 0.11 3.69
C VAL A 51 -5.97 0.71 3.88
N VAL A 52 -6.03 1.98 4.29
CA VAL A 52 -7.29 2.68 4.62
C VAL A 52 -7.46 3.92 3.76
N GLY A 53 -8.61 4.04 3.08
CA GLY A 53 -9.00 5.27 2.38
C GLY A 53 -8.17 5.58 1.14
N ALA A 54 -7.69 4.55 0.44
CA ALA A 54 -6.93 4.75 -0.80
C ALA A 54 -7.83 5.14 -1.98
N THR A 55 -7.42 6.13 -2.76
CA THR A 55 -8.06 6.49 -4.04
C THR A 55 -7.13 6.11 -5.18
N GLY A 56 -7.48 5.10 -5.97
CA GLY A 56 -6.66 4.55 -7.05
C GLY A 56 -6.45 3.04 -6.94
N VAL A 57 -5.24 2.56 -7.21
CA VAL A 57 -4.92 1.13 -7.26
C VAL A 57 -4.23 0.70 -5.97
N VAL A 58 -4.66 -0.44 -5.41
CA VAL A 58 -4.00 -1.10 -4.27
C VAL A 58 -3.65 -2.52 -4.68
N GLU A 59 -2.36 -2.85 -4.67
CA GLU A 59 -1.82 -4.17 -4.93
C GLU A 59 -1.01 -4.66 -3.72
N VAL A 60 -1.32 -5.88 -3.26
CA VAL A 60 -0.59 -6.54 -2.18
C VAL A 60 -0.20 -7.93 -2.66
N VAL A 61 1.10 -8.17 -2.84
CA VAL A 61 1.64 -9.41 -3.43
C VAL A 61 2.55 -10.09 -2.42
N GLY A 62 2.35 -11.41 -2.22
CA GLY A 62 3.24 -12.22 -1.39
C GLY A 62 3.24 -11.85 0.10
N ALA A 63 2.17 -11.20 0.59
CA ALA A 63 2.03 -10.92 2.00
C ALA A 63 1.80 -12.21 2.82
N THR A 64 2.58 -12.39 3.88
CA THR A 64 2.46 -13.48 4.84
C THR A 64 1.94 -12.92 6.15
N GLY A 65 0.65 -13.09 6.42
CA GLY A 65 -0.02 -12.60 7.64
C GLY A 65 -1.38 -12.00 7.32
N VAL A 66 -1.76 -10.92 8.01
CA VAL A 66 -3.09 -10.29 7.83
C VAL A 66 -2.99 -9.18 6.79
N VAL A 67 -3.93 -9.16 5.86
CA VAL A 67 -4.09 -8.07 4.89
C VAL A 67 -5.50 -7.51 5.04
N GLU A 68 -5.59 -6.24 5.42
CA GLU A 68 -6.82 -5.48 5.53
C GLU A 68 -6.77 -4.29 4.58
N VAL A 69 -7.80 -4.17 3.74
CA VAL A 69 -7.93 -3.09 2.77
C VAL A 69 -9.35 -2.53 2.86
N VAL A 70 -9.47 -1.28 3.31
CA VAL A 70 -10.76 -0.65 3.62
C VAL A 70 -10.88 0.69 2.90
N GLY A 71 -12.04 0.96 2.32
CA GLY A 71 -12.35 2.26 1.73
C GLY A 71 -11.53 2.58 0.48
N VAL A 72 -11.31 1.59 -0.38
CA VAL A 72 -10.68 1.82 -1.68
C VAL A 72 -11.71 2.37 -2.66
N VAL A 73 -11.43 3.55 -3.22
CA VAL A 73 -12.16 4.10 -4.36
C VAL A 73 -11.30 3.89 -5.59
N ALA A 74 -11.71 2.96 -6.46
CA ALA A 74 -11.08 2.81 -7.75
C ALA A 74 -11.34 4.09 -8.57
N SER A 75 -10.29 4.89 -8.81
CA SER A 75 -10.31 5.82 -9.92
C SER A 75 -9.96 5.01 -11.16
N ASP A 76 -10.97 4.50 -11.84
CA ASP A 76 -10.85 3.81 -13.11
C ASP A 76 -10.30 4.77 -14.19
N ALA A 77 -8.98 4.88 -14.25
CA ALA A 77 -8.30 5.18 -15.51
C ALA A 77 -8.26 3.94 -16.43
N PHE A 78 -8.87 2.83 -16.01
CA PHE A 78 -9.00 1.59 -16.78
C PHE A 78 -10.47 1.32 -17.14
N GLY A 79 -11.05 2.24 -17.90
CA GLY A 79 -12.07 1.82 -18.85
C GLY A 79 -11.42 0.88 -19.87
N GLN A 80 -11.95 -0.34 -19.95
CA GLN A 80 -11.60 -1.47 -20.85
C GLN A 80 -10.64 -2.50 -20.27
N PHE A 81 -11.15 -3.48 -19.50
CA PHE A 81 -11.39 -4.86 -19.98
C PHE A 81 -12.45 -5.53 -19.12
#